data_AF-A0A853M6A3-F1
#
_entry.id   AF-A0A853M6A3-F1
#
_cell.length_a   1.000
_cell.length_b   1.000
_cell.length_c   1.000
_cell.angle_alpha   90.00
_cell.angle_beta   90.00
_cell.angle_gamma   90.00
#
_symmetry.space_group_name_H-M   'P 1'
#
loop_
_entity.id
_entity.type
_entity.pdbx_description
1 polymer ?
#
loop_
_entity_poly.entity_id
_entity_poly.type
_entity_poly.pdbx_seq_one_letter_code
_entity_poly.pdbx_strand_id
1 'polypeptide(L)'
;MSNSSIVAREAAQLAPKYIAEMTGRHPERITAVKPDDEGGWMVEAEVVEERRIPSSADMLALYEIELDLDGALLRYGRTRRYMRGQALSPVAETEQTLNDANGEGPK
;
A
#
# COMPACT_ATOMS: atom_id res chain seq x y z
N MET A 1 23.76 13.35 14.88
CA MET A 1 23.36 12.83 13.55
C MET A 1 22.33 13.80 13.01
N SER A 2 22.22 13.98 11.68
CA SER A 2 21.12 14.76 11.11
C SER A 2 20.02 13.78 10.74
N ASN A 3 18.90 13.77 11.47
CA ASN A 3 17.72 13.04 11.02
C ASN A 3 17.29 13.65 9.68
N SER A 4 17.21 12.83 8.64
CA SER A 4 16.97 13.27 7.27
C SER A 4 15.66 12.70 6.79
N SER A 5 14.58 13.03 7.51
CA SER A 5 13.24 12.50 7.27
C SER A 5 12.85 12.66 5.79
N ILE A 6 12.64 11.54 5.10
CA ILE A 6 12.27 11.54 3.69
C ILE A 6 10.89 12.17 3.49
N VAL A 7 10.66 12.80 2.34
CA VAL A 7 9.34 13.34 1.99
C VAL A 7 8.52 12.35 1.15
N ALA A 8 7.20 12.54 1.08
CA ALA A 8 6.27 11.74 0.28
C ALA A 8 6.77 11.39 -1.15
N ARG A 9 7.45 12.33 -1.82
CA ARG A 9 8.03 12.12 -3.16
C ARG A 9 9.15 11.09 -3.17
N GLU A 10 9.96 11.04 -2.12
CA GLU A 10 11.09 10.14 -1.99
C GLU A 10 10.61 8.74 -1.57
N ALA A 11 9.62 8.65 -0.67
CA ALA A 11 8.91 7.41 -0.37
C ALA A 11 8.33 6.75 -1.64
N ALA A 12 7.66 7.55 -2.49
CA ALA A 12 7.15 7.12 -3.79
C ALA A 12 8.23 6.68 -4.80
N GLN A 13 9.47 7.13 -4.63
CA GLN A 13 10.63 6.73 -5.46
C GLN A 13 11.39 5.53 -4.89
N LEU A 14 11.24 5.23 -3.60
CA LEU A 14 11.83 4.06 -2.92
C LEU A 14 10.94 2.82 -3.08
N ALA A 15 9.63 2.93 -2.86
CA ALA A 15 8.70 1.81 -2.89
C ALA A 15 8.78 0.91 -4.15
N PRO A 16 8.94 1.43 -5.40
CA PRO A 16 9.11 0.59 -6.59
C PRO A 16 10.36 -0.30 -6.58
N LYS A 17 11.40 0.06 -5.81
CA LYS A 17 12.63 -0.73 -5.65
C LYS A 17 12.36 -1.92 -4.73
N TYR A 18 11.81 -1.65 -3.54
CA TYR A 18 11.43 -2.68 -2.57
C TYR A 18 10.40 -3.67 -3.13
N ILE A 19 9.41 -3.21 -3.92
CA ILE A 19 8.50 -4.13 -4.61
C ILE A 19 9.24 -4.99 -5.65
N ALA A 20 10.18 -4.44 -6.41
CA ALA A 20 10.97 -5.21 -7.37
C ALA A 20 11.86 -6.25 -6.68
N GLU A 21 12.49 -5.88 -5.58
CA GLU A 21 13.34 -6.76 -4.75
C GLU A 21 12.53 -7.90 -4.11
N MET A 22 11.36 -7.60 -3.54
CA MET A 22 10.55 -8.58 -2.79
C MET A 22 9.59 -9.41 -3.66
N THR A 23 9.30 -9.00 -4.92
CA THR A 23 8.35 -9.69 -5.81
C THR A 23 8.93 -10.12 -7.16
N GLY A 24 10.14 -9.66 -7.51
CA GLY A 24 10.73 -9.85 -8.84
C GLY A 24 10.04 -9.05 -9.95
N ARG A 25 9.21 -8.05 -9.62
CA ARG A 25 8.34 -7.33 -10.56
C ARG A 25 8.32 -5.83 -10.29
N HIS A 26 8.35 -5.02 -11.34
CA HIS A 26 8.13 -3.59 -11.23
C HIS A 26 6.63 -3.26 -11.21
N PRO A 27 6.18 -2.29 -10.40
CA PRO A 27 4.82 -1.72 -10.49
C PRO A 27 4.53 -1.09 -11.85
N GLU A 28 3.25 -1.06 -12.24
CA GLU A 28 2.76 -0.21 -13.35
C GLU A 28 2.49 1.24 -12.89
N ARG A 29 2.12 1.45 -11.62
CA ARG A 29 2.02 2.78 -10.99
C ARG A 29 2.15 2.72 -9.46
N ILE A 30 2.37 3.88 -8.85
CA ILE A 30 1.97 4.16 -7.46
C ILE A 30 0.50 4.61 -7.48
N THR A 31 -0.32 4.10 -6.56
CA THR A 31 -1.76 4.43 -6.43
C THR A 31 -2.02 5.37 -5.24
N ALA A 32 -1.27 5.24 -4.15
CA ALA A 32 -1.39 6.11 -2.97
C ALA A 32 -0.04 6.37 -2.30
N VAL A 33 0.08 7.51 -1.62
CA VAL A 33 1.16 7.85 -0.68
C VAL A 33 0.53 8.64 0.46
N LYS A 34 0.74 8.20 1.70
CA LYS A 34 0.27 8.88 2.92
C LYS A 34 1.33 8.73 4.03
N PRO A 35 1.41 9.66 4.99
CA PRO A 35 2.13 9.39 6.23
C PRO A 35 1.43 8.24 6.98
N ASP A 36 2.18 7.56 7.83
CA ASP A 36 1.63 6.69 8.87
C ASP A 36 1.64 7.37 10.26
N ASP A 37 1.08 6.69 11.26
CA ASP A 37 0.92 7.22 12.62
C ASP A 37 2.23 7.20 13.45
N GLU A 38 3.27 6.52 12.98
CA GLU A 38 4.62 6.54 13.58
C GLU A 38 5.51 7.64 12.96
N GLY A 39 5.03 8.31 11.91
CA GLY A 39 5.69 9.41 11.20
C GLY A 39 6.46 8.99 9.95
N GLY A 40 6.38 7.71 9.57
CA GLY A 40 6.90 7.17 8.32
C GLY A 40 5.96 7.40 7.13
N TRP A 41 6.03 6.51 6.15
CA TRP A 41 5.24 6.57 4.92
C TRP A 41 4.65 5.22 4.53
N MET A 42 3.33 5.18 4.35
CA MET A 42 2.65 4.09 3.64
C MET A 42 2.44 4.47 2.16
N VAL A 43 2.94 3.63 1.26
CA VAL A 43 2.82 3.75 -0.19
C VAL A 43 2.05 2.54 -0.73
N GLU A 44 1.07 2.76 -1.62
CA GLU A 44 0.39 1.68 -2.35
C GLU A 44 0.86 1.65 -3.81
N ALA A 45 1.11 0.45 -4.35
CA ALA A 45 1.58 0.21 -5.70
C ALA A 45 0.75 -0.85 -6.44
N GLU A 46 0.45 -0.59 -7.72
CA GLU A 46 -0.24 -1.49 -8.64
C GLU A 46 0.79 -2.34 -9.40
N VAL A 47 0.72 -3.67 -9.28
CA VAL A 47 1.66 -4.62 -9.89
C VAL A 47 0.91 -5.63 -10.75
N VAL A 48 1.44 -5.97 -11.93
CA VAL A 48 0.91 -7.08 -12.73
C VAL A 48 1.58 -8.39 -12.33
N GLU A 49 0.79 -9.28 -11.74
CA GLU A 49 1.23 -10.64 -11.38
C GLU A 49 1.09 -11.62 -12.57
N GLU A 50 0.14 -11.40 -13.47
CA GLU A 50 -0.14 -12.31 -14.58
C GLU A 50 -0.53 -11.52 -15.83
N ARG A 51 0.19 -11.71 -16.94
CA ARG A 51 -0.16 -11.15 -18.25
C ARG A 51 -1.09 -12.11 -18.99
N ARG A 52 -2.16 -11.61 -19.62
CA ARG A 52 -3.09 -12.42 -20.42
C ARG A 52 -3.39 -11.77 -21.78
N ILE A 53 -4.15 -12.49 -22.61
CA ILE A 53 -4.58 -12.04 -23.94
C ILE A 53 -6.13 -12.09 -23.98
N PRO A 54 -6.83 -10.97 -24.25
CA PRO A 54 -6.30 -9.60 -24.34
C PRO A 54 -5.71 -9.12 -23.00
N SER A 55 -4.91 -8.04 -23.01
CA SER A 55 -4.29 -7.48 -21.80
C SER A 55 -5.30 -6.86 -20.82
N SER A 56 -6.54 -6.62 -21.26
CA SER A 56 -7.70 -6.36 -20.39
C SER A 56 -8.10 -7.57 -19.53
N ALA A 57 -7.46 -8.72 -19.68
CA ALA A 57 -7.60 -9.87 -18.79
C ALA A 57 -6.37 -10.10 -17.86
N ASP A 58 -5.39 -9.19 -17.84
CA ASP A 58 -4.25 -9.24 -16.91
C ASP A 58 -4.75 -9.34 -15.44
N MET A 59 -4.02 -10.10 -14.61
CA MET A 59 -4.23 -10.11 -13.16
C MET A 59 -3.30 -9.08 -12.51
N LEU A 60 -3.91 -8.09 -11.87
CA LEU A 60 -3.22 -7.07 -11.08
C LEU A 60 -3.36 -7.35 -9.59
N ALA A 61 -2.45 -6.75 -8.84
CA ALA A 61 -2.44 -6.74 -7.40
C ALA A 61 -2.11 -5.35 -6.87
N LEU A 62 -2.70 -5.01 -5.72
CA LEU A 62 -2.29 -3.86 -4.92
C LEU A 62 -1.35 -4.35 -3.82
N TYR A 63 -0.24 -3.63 -3.64
CA TYR A 63 0.73 -3.85 -2.59
C TYR A 63 0.88 -2.60 -1.76
N GLU A 64 0.85 -2.74 -0.43
CA GLU A 64 1.30 -1.72 0.52
C GLU A 64 2.78 -1.92 0.84
N ILE A 65 3.47 -0.79 1.06
CA ILE A 65 4.84 -0.66 1.52
C ILE A 65 4.82 0.36 2.66
N GLU A 66 5.28 -0.02 3.86
CA GLU A 66 5.53 0.89 4.97
C GLU A 66 7.03 1.15 5.07
N LEU A 67 7.40 2.43 5.11
CA LEU A 67 8.77 2.91 5.22
C LEU A 67 8.93 3.76 6.49
N ASP A 68 10.06 3.64 7.17
CA ASP A 68 10.38 4.54 8.28
C ASP A 68 10.72 5.97 7.83
N LEU A 69 11.00 6.83 8.81
CA LEU A 69 11.39 8.22 8.61
C LEU A 69 12.60 8.40 7.68
N ASP A 70 13.60 7.50 7.70
CA ASP A 70 14.80 7.58 6.85
C ASP A 70 14.63 6.79 5.54
N GLY A 71 13.49 6.13 5.34
CA GLY A 71 13.07 5.43 4.12
C GLY A 71 13.37 3.94 4.09
N ALA A 72 13.72 3.32 5.22
CA ALA A 72 13.95 1.87 5.30
C ALA A 72 12.63 1.09 5.34
N LEU A 73 12.63 -0.11 4.74
CA LEU A 73 11.44 -0.96 4.65
C LEU A 73 11.07 -1.58 6.00
N LEU A 74 9.91 -1.19 6.54
CA LEU A 74 9.33 -1.78 7.76
C LEU A 74 8.45 -3.00 7.43
N ARG A 75 7.52 -2.85 6.48
CA ARG A 75 6.59 -3.89 6.05
C ARG A 75 6.30 -3.77 4.55
N TYR A 76 6.00 -4.92 3.94
CA TYR A 76 5.37 -4.98 2.63
C TYR A 76 4.26 -6.04 2.66
N GLY A 77 3.20 -5.86 1.86
CA GLY A 77 2.11 -6.83 1.82
C GLY A 77 1.19 -6.63 0.61
N ARG A 78 0.71 -7.73 0.03
CA ARG A 78 -0.30 -7.68 -1.04
C ARG A 78 -1.70 -7.59 -0.45
N THR A 79 -2.32 -6.43 -0.54
CA THR A 79 -3.67 -6.17 0.01
C THR A 79 -4.78 -6.75 -0.85
N ARG A 80 -4.62 -6.77 -2.17
CA ARG A 80 -5.70 -7.17 -3.11
C ARG A 80 -5.18 -7.81 -4.38
N ARG A 81 -6.02 -8.61 -5.04
CA ARG A 81 -5.90 -9.04 -6.45
C ARG A 81 -7.18 -8.68 -7.22
N TYR A 82 -7.07 -8.36 -8.51
CA TYR A 82 -8.21 -8.01 -9.36
C TYR A 82 -7.85 -8.16 -10.85
N MET A 83 -8.87 -8.34 -11.70
CA MET A 83 -8.71 -8.36 -13.15
C MET A 83 -8.58 -6.94 -13.70
N ARG A 84 -7.78 -6.72 -14.76
CA ARG A 84 -7.72 -5.40 -15.41
C ARG A 84 -9.11 -4.96 -15.89
N GLY A 85 -9.46 -3.71 -15.66
CA GLY A 85 -10.78 -3.18 -16.00
C GLY A 85 -11.92 -3.58 -15.05
N GLN A 86 -11.66 -4.43 -14.04
CA GLN A 86 -12.58 -4.59 -12.93
C GLN A 86 -12.59 -3.33 -12.06
N ALA A 87 -13.78 -2.83 -11.73
CA ALA A 87 -13.90 -1.72 -10.79
C ALA A 87 -13.42 -2.14 -9.39
N LEU A 88 -12.51 -1.35 -8.82
CA LEU A 88 -12.11 -1.49 -7.42
C LEU A 88 -13.21 -0.88 -6.54
N SER A 89 -13.95 -1.73 -5.82
CA SER A 89 -14.70 -1.29 -4.63
C SER A 89 -13.73 -0.57 -3.69
N PRO A 90 -14.07 0.57 -3.08
CA PRO A 90 -13.25 1.14 -2.00
C PRO A 90 -12.97 0.08 -0.93
N VAL A 91 -11.75 0.09 -0.39
CA VAL A 91 -11.47 -0.67 0.84
C VAL A 91 -12.24 0.04 1.95
N ALA A 92 -13.06 -0.71 2.69
CA ALA A 92 -13.69 -0.15 3.89
C ALA A 92 -12.59 0.11 4.93
N GLU A 93 -12.52 1.33 5.46
CA GLU A 93 -11.62 1.69 6.54
C GLU A 93 -12.07 0.93 7.81
N THR A 94 -11.50 -0.26 8.04
CA THR A 94 -12.05 -1.27 8.96
C THR A 94 -11.58 -1.06 10.40
N GLU A 95 -11.47 0.20 10.83
CA GLU A 95 -10.94 0.66 12.13
C GLU A 95 -11.98 1.51 12.90
N GLN A 96 -13.27 1.29 12.66
CA GLN A 96 -14.35 2.08 13.28
C GLN A 96 -15.65 1.30 13.54
N THR A 97 -15.55 0.04 14.00
CA THR A 97 -16.77 -0.76 14.34
C THR A 97 -16.57 -1.73 15.53
N LEU A 98 -15.44 -1.66 16.24
CA LEU A 98 -15.18 -2.48 17.44
C LEU A 98 -15.32 -1.70 18.76
N ASN A 99 -15.19 -0.37 18.74
CA ASN A 99 -15.18 0.45 19.96
C ASN A 99 -16.58 0.72 20.53
N ASP A 100 -17.64 0.66 19.71
CA ASP A 100 -19.02 0.94 20.13
C ASP A 100 -19.63 -0.18 21.01
N ALA A 101 -18.98 -1.35 21.07
CA ALA A 101 -19.52 -2.54 21.74
C ALA A 101 -19.31 -2.57 23.28
N ASN A 102 -18.47 -1.69 23.83
CA ASN A 102 -18.04 -1.73 25.24
C ASN A 102 -18.49 -0.49 26.06
N GLY A 103 -19.46 0.29 25.57
CA GLY A 103 -20.03 1.40 26.32
C GLY A 103 -21.05 0.92 27.37
N GLU A 104 -20.73 1.04 28.66
CA GLU A 104 -21.70 0.83 29.74
C GLU A 104 -22.87 1.82 29.61
N GLY A 105 -24.10 1.32 29.66
CA GLY A 105 -25.29 2.17 29.78
C GLY A 105 -25.35 2.86 31.16
N PRO A 106 -25.91 4.08 31.25
CA PRO A 106 -26.08 4.76 32.53
C PRO A 106 -27.04 3.98 33.45
N LYS A 107 -26.83 4.14 34.77
CA LYS A 107 -27.57 3.46 35.85
C LYS A 107 -29.05 3.85 35.92
#